data_AF-A0A348P3K9-F1
#
_entry.id   AF-A0A348P3K9-F1
#
_cell.length_a   1.000
_cell.length_b   1.000
_cell.length_c   1.000
_cell.angle_alpha   90.00
_cell.angle_beta   90.00
_cell.angle_gamma   90.00
#
_symmetry.space_group_name_H-M   'P 1'
#
loop_
_entity.id
_entity.type
_entity.pdbx_description
1 polymer ?
#
loop_
_entity_poly.entity_id
_entity_poly.type
_entity_poly.pdbx_seq_one_letter_code
_entity_poly.pdbx_strand_id
1 'polypeptide(L)'
;MPKETKSERFTIHFTPSDKQTITSKARQYGMSMSSYLTACALDKDITVIGDKDSFDELVRQVKIIGNNINQLRMLAQFGKISVIGLDEFTDELSDINSQLTKIIKRSGKWQR
;
A
#
# COMPACT_ATOMS: atom_id res chain seq x y z
N MET A 1 -12.82 -11.91 -11.52
CA MET A 1 -12.35 -11.28 -12.77
C MET A 1 -11.23 -12.15 -13.34
N PRO A 2 -11.35 -12.65 -14.58
CA PRO A 2 -10.26 -13.42 -15.19
C PRO A 2 -9.02 -12.54 -15.27
N LYS A 3 -7.86 -13.12 -14.98
CA LYS A 3 -6.58 -12.43 -15.01
C LYS A 3 -6.21 -12.24 -16.49
N GLU A 4 -6.43 -11.05 -17.05
CA GLU A 4 -5.99 -10.74 -18.42
C GLU A 4 -4.49 -11.04 -18.54
N THR A 5 -4.16 -11.97 -19.43
CA THR A 5 -2.79 -12.28 -19.81
C THR A 5 -2.29 -11.16 -20.72
N LYS A 6 -1.08 -10.66 -20.48
CA LYS A 6 -0.39 -9.70 -21.35
C LYS A 6 -0.12 -10.36 -22.71
N SER A 7 -1.11 -10.38 -23.61
CA SER A 7 -1.04 -11.01 -24.93
C SER A 7 -0.60 -10.04 -26.03
N GLU A 8 -0.81 -8.74 -25.81
CA GLU A 8 -0.48 -7.68 -26.77
C GLU A 8 0.98 -7.24 -26.67
N ARG A 9 1.64 -7.07 -27.82
CA ARG A 9 3.02 -6.58 -27.91
C ARG A 9 3.02 -5.17 -28.47
N PHE A 10 3.75 -4.27 -27.79
CA PHE A 10 3.95 -2.90 -28.21
C PHE A 10 5.45 -2.67 -28.46
N THR A 11 5.83 -2.35 -29.70
CA THR A 11 7.22 -2.12 -30.09
C THR A 11 7.48 -0.62 -30.24
N ILE A 12 8.42 -0.09 -29.46
CA ILE A 12 8.82 1.33 -29.48
C ILE A 12 10.31 1.41 -29.78
N HIS A 13 10.70 2.40 -30.59
CA HIS A 13 12.11 2.72 -30.82
C HIS A 13 12.55 3.81 -29.83
N PHE A 14 13.65 3.56 -29.12
CA PHE A 14 14.24 4.52 -28.19
C PHE A 14 15.65 4.87 -28.64
N THR A 15 16.09 6.08 -28.36
CA THR A 15 17.52 6.37 -28.39
C THR A 15 18.22 5.63 -27.24
N PRO A 16 19.53 5.35 -27.34
CA PRO A 16 20.28 4.72 -26.24
C PRO A 16 20.20 5.52 -24.93
N SER A 17 20.18 6.85 -25.04
CA SER A 17 20.06 7.76 -23.89
C SER A 17 18.69 7.63 -23.21
N ASP A 18 17.60 7.68 -23.99
CA ASP A 18 16.24 7.55 -23.45
C ASP A 18 16.04 6.19 -22.77
N LYS A 19 16.54 5.11 -23.38
CA LYS A 19 16.47 3.76 -22.80
C LYS A 19 17.17 3.70 -21.45
N GLN A 20 18.33 4.34 -21.31
CA GLN A 20 19.09 4.36 -20.06
C GLN A 20 18.35 5.16 -18.98
N THR A 21 17.81 6.33 -19.33
CA THR A 21 17.01 7.15 -18.40
C THR A 21 15.76 6.42 -17.92
N ILE A 22 15.01 5.79 -18.83
CA ILE A 22 13.79 5.04 -18.47
C ILE A 22 14.16 3.83 -17.59
N THR A 23 15.24 3.13 -17.90
CA THR A 23 15.69 1.98 -17.10
C THR A 23 16.14 2.42 -15.70
N SER A 24 16.83 3.56 -15.59
CA SER A 24 17.24 4.12 -14.30
C SER A 24 16.04 4.52 -13.45
N LYS A 25 15.03 5.19 -14.04
CA LYS A 25 13.78 5.50 -13.35
C LYS A 25 13.02 4.24 -12.94
N ALA A 26 12.89 3.25 -13.83
CA ALA A 26 12.25 1.98 -13.50
C ALA A 26 12.92 1.28 -12.32
N ARG A 27 14.27 1.28 -12.26
CA ARG A 27 15.03 0.75 -11.12
C ARG A 27 14.80 1.51 -9.82
N GLN A 28 14.69 2.84 -9.87
CA GLN A 28 14.36 3.65 -8.69
C GLN A 28 13.04 3.23 -8.05
N TYR A 29 12.09 2.78 -8.86
CA TYR A 29 10.78 2.27 -8.42
C TYR A 29 10.74 0.75 -8.23
N GLY A 30 11.87 0.04 -8.37
CA GLY A 30 11.93 -1.43 -8.25
C GLY A 30 11.13 -2.19 -9.33
N MET A 31 10.83 -1.55 -10.46
CA MET A 31 9.99 -2.10 -11.53
C MET A 31 10.80 -2.49 -12.77
N SER A 32 10.24 -3.40 -13.58
CA SER A 32 10.75 -3.63 -14.94
C SER A 32 10.43 -2.44 -15.85
N MET A 33 11.24 -2.23 -16.89
CA MET A 33 11.04 -1.13 -17.85
C MET A 33 9.64 -1.15 -18.49
N SER A 34 9.11 -2.33 -18.83
CA SER A 34 7.77 -2.48 -19.40
C SER A 34 6.68 -2.18 -18.37
N SER A 35 6.79 -2.71 -17.15
CA SER A 35 5.85 -2.37 -16.06
C SER A 35 5.86 -0.87 -15.74
N TYR A 36 7.04 -0.24 -15.73
CA TYR A 36 7.20 1.20 -15.49
C TYR A 36 6.56 2.04 -16.61
N LEU A 37 6.75 1.67 -17.88
CA LEU A 37 6.13 2.37 -19.02
C LEU A 37 4.62 2.20 -19.02
N THR A 38 4.11 0.99 -18.76
CA THR A 38 2.67 0.75 -18.60
C THR A 38 2.09 1.55 -17.45
N ALA A 39 2.81 1.65 -16.32
CA ALA A 39 2.39 2.45 -15.18
C ALA A 39 2.37 3.95 -15.50
N CYS A 40 3.39 4.48 -16.17
CA CYS A 40 3.41 5.88 -16.61
C CYS A 40 2.30 6.21 -17.62
N ALA A 41 1.93 5.25 -18.48
CA ALA A 41 0.92 5.46 -19.51
C ALA A 41 -0.52 5.33 -18.97
N LEU A 42 -0.73 4.53 -17.92
CA LEU A 42 -2.06 4.26 -17.35
C LEU A 42 -2.34 5.02 -16.05
N ASP A 43 -1.31 5.44 -15.32
CA ASP A 43 -1.43 6.07 -14.00
C ASP A 43 -0.64 7.39 -13.95
N LYS A 44 -1.19 8.39 -13.28
CA LYS A 44 -0.50 9.68 -13.08
C LYS A 44 0.47 9.67 -11.91
N ASP A 45 0.31 8.75 -10.95
CA ASP A 45 1.10 8.70 -9.72
C ASP A 45 1.62 7.28 -9.42
N ILE A 46 2.90 7.02 -9.73
CA ILE A 46 3.57 5.77 -9.35
C ILE A 46 3.95 5.84 -7.87
N THR A 47 3.15 5.21 -7.00
CA THR A 47 3.44 5.10 -5.56
C THR A 47 4.12 3.77 -5.25
N VAL A 48 5.40 3.82 -4.87
CA VAL A 48 6.16 2.64 -4.42
C VAL A 48 6.37 2.72 -2.92
N ILE A 49 6.01 1.64 -2.24
CA ILE A 49 6.38 1.43 -0.84
C ILE A 49 7.84 0.97 -0.84
N GLY A 50 8.75 1.83 -0.37
CA GLY A 50 10.19 1.60 -0.47
C GLY A 50 10.65 0.36 0.29
N ASP A 51 10.29 0.26 1.57
CA ASP A 51 10.51 -0.94 2.38
C ASP A 51 9.17 -1.61 2.68
N LYS A 52 8.92 -2.72 1.98
CA LYS A 52 7.69 -3.49 2.14
C LYS A 52 7.65 -4.19 3.50
N ASP A 53 8.78 -4.66 4.01
CA ASP A 53 8.82 -5.44 5.24
C ASP A 53 8.52 -4.54 6.45
N SER A 54 9.14 -3.36 6.50
CA SER A 54 8.83 -2.35 7.53
C SER A 54 7.38 -1.86 7.44
N PHE A 55 6.84 -1.71 6.22
CA PHE A 55 5.45 -1.29 6.06
C PHE A 55 4.46 -2.38 6.49
N ASP A 56 4.70 -3.63 6.13
CA ASP A 56 3.88 -4.78 6.56
C ASP A 56 3.97 -4.97 8.08
N GLU A 57 5.14 -4.70 8.68
CA GLU A 57 5.30 -4.68 10.14
C GLU A 57 4.46 -3.57 10.79
N LEU A 58 4.48 -2.36 10.25
CA LEU A 58 3.66 -1.25 10.75
C LEU A 58 2.17 -1.60 10.70
N VAL A 59 1.69 -2.18 9.60
CA VAL A 59 0.30 -2.66 9.47
C VAL A 59 -0.01 -3.74 10.51
N ARG A 60 0.94 -4.65 10.78
CA ARG A 60 0.78 -5.68 11.82
C ARG A 60 0.65 -5.05 13.21
N GLN A 61 1.46 -4.05 13.53
CA GLN A 61 1.42 -3.35 14.81
C GLN A 61 0.08 -2.62 15.01
N VAL A 62 -0.41 -1.91 13.99
CA VAL A 62 -1.72 -1.24 14.02
C VAL A 62 -2.85 -2.25 14.27
N LYS A 63 -2.79 -3.44 13.65
CA LYS A 63 -3.76 -4.52 13.91
C LYS A 63 -3.71 -5.03 15.35
N ILE A 64 -2.52 -5.16 15.92
CA ILE A 64 -2.35 -5.57 17.33
C ILE A 64 -2.95 -4.52 18.27
N ILE A 65 -2.72 -3.23 18.01
CA ILE A 65 -3.31 -2.12 18.78
C ILE A 65 -4.84 -2.19 18.73
N GLY A 66 -5.42 -2.38 17.54
CA GLY A 66 -6.87 -2.53 17.37
C GLY A 66 -7.46 -3.73 18.13
N ASN A 67 -6.75 -4.86 18.15
CA ASN A 67 -7.15 -6.03 18.95
C ASN A 67 -7.15 -5.71 20.45
N ASN A 68 -6.14 -5.02 20.94
CA ASN A 68 -6.04 -4.63 22.36
C ASN A 68 -7.19 -3.69 22.75
N ILE A 69 -7.52 -2.71 21.90
CA ILE A 69 -8.66 -1.82 22.12
C ILE A 69 -9.98 -2.59 22.15
N ASN A 70 -10.16 -3.57 21.27
CA ASN A 70 -11.36 -4.41 21.28
C ASN A 70 -11.47 -5.25 22.57
N GLN A 71 -10.34 -5.73 23.10
CA GLN A 71 -10.30 -6.42 24.39
C GLN A 71 -10.65 -5.48 25.56
N LEU A 72 -10.12 -4.25 25.56
CA LEU A 72 -10.49 -3.24 26.55
C LEU A 72 -11.98 -2.90 26.50
N ARG A 73 -12.55 -2.74 25.31
CA ARG A 73 -14.00 -2.55 25.11
C ARG A 73 -14.80 -3.70 25.70
N MET A 74 -14.39 -4.95 25.44
CA MET A 74 -15.05 -6.13 26.01
C MET A 74 -14.97 -6.15 27.54
N LEU A 75 -13.81 -5.89 28.13
CA LEU A 75 -13.64 -5.86 29.58
C LEU A 75 -14.47 -4.75 30.23
N ALA A 76 -14.58 -3.59 29.58
CA ALA A 76 -15.45 -2.49 30.02
C ALA A 76 -16.93 -2.88 29.94
N GLN A 77 -17.35 -3.50 28.83
CA GLN A 77 -18.71 -3.99 28.64
C GLN A 77 -19.11 -5.04 29.70
N PHE A 78 -18.17 -5.89 30.12
CA PHE A 78 -18.38 -6.86 31.19
C PHE A 78 -18.35 -6.24 32.60
N GLY A 79 -18.19 -4.93 32.73
CA GLY A 79 -18.11 -4.24 34.01
C GLY A 79 -16.86 -4.57 34.82
N LYS A 80 -15.83 -5.18 34.21
CA LYS A 80 -14.58 -5.57 34.87
C LYS A 80 -13.62 -4.38 35.03
N ILE A 81 -13.72 -3.40 34.14
CA ILE A 81 -12.93 -2.17 34.15
C ILE A 81 -13.80 -0.98 33.77
N SER A 82 -13.44 0.21 34.25
CA SER A 82 -14.00 1.46 33.75
C SER A 82 -12.99 2.07 32.79
N VAL A 83 -13.39 2.32 31.54
CA VAL A 83 -12.53 2.92 30.52
C VAL A 83 -13.16 4.26 30.11
N ILE A 84 -12.40 5.34 30.22
CA ILE A 84 -12.82 6.69 29.85
C ILE A 84 -12.09 7.06 28.55
N GLY A 85 -12.81 7.62 27.56
CA GLY A 85 -12.19 8.12 26.32
C GLY A 85 -11.83 7.05 25.28
N LEU A 86 -12.41 5.85 25.35
CA LEU A 86 -12.11 4.78 24.39
C LEU A 86 -12.59 5.10 22.97
N ASP A 87 -13.69 5.85 22.86
CA ASP A 87 -14.32 6.14 21.56
C ASP A 87 -13.44 7.07 20.69
N GLU A 88 -12.81 8.08 21.29
CA GLU A 88 -11.86 8.97 20.59
C GLU A 88 -10.65 8.19 20.05
N PHE A 89 -10.12 7.26 20.85
CA PHE A 89 -9.03 6.36 20.41
C PHE A 89 -9.45 5.41 19.29
N THR A 90 -10.70 4.92 19.30
CA THR A 90 -11.20 4.07 18.21
C THR A 90 -11.35 4.84 16.91
N ASP A 91 -11.77 6.10 16.99
CA ASP A 91 -11.96 6.97 15.82
C ASP A 91 -10.62 7.33 15.17
N GLU A 92 -9.61 7.73 15.95
CA GLU A 92 -8.26 8.00 15.44
C GLU A 92 -7.64 6.74 14.80
N LEU A 93 -7.77 5.57 15.44
CA LEU A 93 -7.23 4.33 14.88
C LEU A 93 -7.95 3.94 13.58
N SER A 94 -9.26 4.20 13.49
CA SER A 94 -10.05 3.99 12.27
C SER A 94 -9.55 4.88 11.12
N ASP A 95 -9.22 6.14 11.39
CA ASP A 95 -8.65 7.04 10.39
C ASP A 95 -7.27 6.56 9.92
N ILE A 96 -6.38 6.19 10.84
CA ILE A 96 -5.07 5.61 10.51
C ILE A 96 -5.24 4.37 9.62
N ASN A 97 -6.16 3.48 9.96
CA ASN A 97 -6.43 2.27 9.19
C ASN A 97 -7.01 2.57 7.80
N SER A 98 -7.86 3.60 7.69
CA SER A 98 -8.40 4.10 6.41
C SER A 98 -7.29 4.64 5.52
N GLN A 99 -6.37 5.43 6.07
CA GLN A 99 -5.22 5.97 5.34
C GLN A 99 -4.27 4.85 4.89
N LEU A 100 -3.94 3.91 5.77
CA LEU A 100 -3.12 2.74 5.42
C LEU A 100 -3.75 1.91 4.30
N THR A 101 -5.07 1.68 4.36
CA THR A 101 -5.80 0.96 3.32
C THR A 101 -5.75 1.69 1.97
N LYS A 102 -5.81 3.03 1.96
CA LYS A 102 -5.65 3.82 0.73
C LYS A 102 -4.24 3.67 0.14
N ILE A 103 -3.20 3.68 0.97
CA ILE A 103 -1.81 3.48 0.54
C ILE A 103 -1.63 2.09 -0.06
N ILE A 104 -2.10 1.04 0.62
CA ILE A 104 -2.04 -0.35 0.14
C ILE A 104 -2.77 -0.52 -1.20
N LYS A 105 -3.96 0.08 -1.36
CA LYS A 105 -4.73 0.02 -2.60
C LYS A 105 -4.02 0.73 -3.76
N ARG A 106 -3.28 1.81 -3.49
CA ARG A 106 -2.50 2.53 -4.49
C ARG A 106 -1.23 1.76 -4.88
N SER A 107 -0.52 1.19 -3.91
CA SER A 107 0.72 0.44 -4.15
C SER A 107 0.46 -0.93 -4.78
N GLY A 108 -0.61 -1.62 -4.36
CA GLY A 108 -0.92 -2.98 -4.79
C GLY A 108 -1.23 -3.14 -6.28
N LYS A 109 -1.55 -2.04 -6.98
CA LYS A 109 -1.71 -2.03 -8.44
C LYS A 109 -0.40 -2.31 -9.19
N TRP A 110 0.75 -1.99 -8.58
CA TRP A 110 2.05 -1.99 -9.25
C TRP A 110 3.14 -2.80 -8.52
N GLN A 111 2.81 -3.41 -7.39
CA GLN A 111 3.69 -4.27 -6.58
C GLN A 111 3.77 -5.75 -7.05
N ARG A 112 3.40 -6.06 -8.30
CA ARG A 112 3.42 -7.43 -8.87
C ARG A 112 4.52 -7.64 -9.89
#